data_AF-A0A931DBH9-F1
#
_entry.id   AF-A0A931DBH9-F1
#
_cell.length_a   1.000
_cell.length_b   1.000
_cell.length_c   1.000
_cell.angle_alpha   90.00
_cell.angle_beta   90.00
_cell.angle_gamma   90.00
#
_symmetry.space_group_name_H-M   'P 1'
#
loop_
_entity.id
_entity.type
_entity.pdbx_description
1 polymer ?
#
loop_
_entity_poly.entity_id
_entity_poly.type
_entity_poly.pdbx_seq_one_letter_code
_entity_poly.pdbx_strand_id
1 'polypeptide(L)'
;MAWIRTQEHFLALPASSVWAIVGNPARLPEWNPAVASLRPSGSLASNGAQPAAESADEAISRGTRLAYIPNPPLIGAVHTRTAPDAVVTELTPPRPDSTPRHRAPRDQRQHDGGAATSSAGSMAWRQQQPGGGLLARWEVIPHTVRTRTNDGEPTDLPGTLLRQRISVDGALSPLFAELAARPLASHFAENCARLYALITAEHTGSATPAEAAESANPSGATPKRGRRSKRAAAAPSSSAAHSPPVTPAATESTSAACTSLKVVIPGGTGFLGRHLAADLMTRGHDVVLLTRNPNPALPFRQAVWDGRTVAEWAGELEAASGQRVAVVNLAGKLVDVRPTPLNVEALRDSRVDSTRALVEASQQLPRPVEAWVQSSTTAIFSDAGDARLTEDSPLPTTAGALPQMTGVAEPWERAAAGANTERLHVLRTSIVLEQECPAYDRLAGLARRGLGGRVGSGQQWFSWIHLADWLAIVRGMLGLEETVVPSGIVHAAAPEPVRNDELMRTLRAALAPVKSVAVSTPAPLLRLGAVVLRTDPELALTGRHVTSRVLDDAGFAFQHRDLASALRAIVS
;
A
#
# COMPACT_ATOMS: atom_id res chain seq x y z
N MET A 1 0.55 8.56 18.98
CA MET A 1 1.48 9.70 19.19
C MET A 1 1.21 10.71 18.09
N ALA A 2 0.96 11.97 18.43
CA ALA A 2 0.80 13.02 17.43
C ALA A 2 2.17 13.35 16.82
N TRP A 3 2.31 13.25 15.50
CA TRP A 3 3.52 13.64 14.77
C TRP A 3 3.26 14.95 14.05
N ILE A 4 4.13 15.94 14.22
CA ILE A 4 4.01 17.24 13.56
C ILE A 4 5.36 17.64 13.01
N ARG A 5 5.40 18.08 11.75
CA ARG A 5 6.57 18.66 11.11
C ARG A 5 6.19 20.00 10.49
N THR A 6 6.90 21.06 10.89
CA THR A 6 6.78 22.40 10.32
C THR A 6 8.11 22.80 9.69
N GLN A 7 8.06 23.30 8.47
CA GLN A 7 9.23 23.70 7.69
C GLN A 7 8.93 25.01 6.95
N GLU A 8 9.96 25.81 6.73
CA GLU A 8 9.88 27.09 6.04
C GLU A 8 11.02 27.21 5.03
N HIS A 9 10.74 27.82 3.88
CA HIS A 9 11.74 28.10 2.86
C HIS A 9 11.41 29.43 2.18
N PHE A 10 12.43 30.27 2.00
CA PHE A 10 12.29 31.53 1.27
C PHE A 10 12.47 31.30 -0.23
N LEU A 11 11.53 31.81 -1.02
CA LEU A 11 11.55 31.81 -2.47
C LEU A 11 11.64 33.25 -2.95
N ALA A 12 12.63 33.58 -3.79
CA ALA A 12 12.76 34.90 -4.42
C ALA A 12 11.74 35.06 -5.58
N LEU A 13 10.46 34.81 -5.29
CA LEU A 13 9.33 34.86 -6.22
C LEU A 13 8.15 35.60 -5.55
N PRO A 14 7.31 36.31 -6.33
CA PRO A 14 6.09 36.93 -5.81
C PRO A 14 5.13 35.91 -5.22
N ALA A 15 4.42 36.29 -4.15
CA ALA A 15 3.46 35.42 -3.47
C ALA A 15 2.33 34.95 -4.40
N SER A 16 1.92 35.78 -5.36
CA SER A 16 0.93 35.43 -6.37
C SER A 16 1.40 34.29 -7.29
N SER A 17 2.67 34.30 -7.71
CA SER A 17 3.25 33.26 -8.58
C SER A 17 3.41 31.94 -7.81
N VAL A 18 3.81 32.00 -6.54
CA VAL A 18 3.86 30.81 -5.67
C VAL A 18 2.45 30.26 -5.44
N TRP A 19 1.46 31.13 -5.19
CA TRP A 19 0.08 30.73 -4.96
C TRP A 19 -0.58 30.09 -6.19
N ALA A 20 -0.25 30.52 -7.41
CA ALA A 20 -0.79 29.93 -8.64
C ALA A 20 -0.54 28.42 -8.76
N ILE A 21 0.55 27.93 -8.14
CA ILE A 21 0.86 26.51 -8.08
C ILE A 21 0.41 25.90 -6.75
N VAL A 22 0.83 26.46 -5.62
CA VAL A 22 0.56 25.90 -4.27
C VAL A 22 -0.92 25.92 -3.92
N GLY A 23 -1.68 26.90 -4.41
CA GLY A 23 -3.13 27.00 -4.20
C GLY A 23 -3.93 25.92 -4.94
N ASN A 24 -3.33 25.23 -5.92
CA ASN A 24 -3.95 24.12 -6.62
C ASN A 24 -3.33 22.78 -6.15
N PRO A 25 -4.01 22.01 -5.27
CA PRO A 25 -3.46 20.74 -4.76
C PRO A 25 -3.19 19.71 -5.86
N ALA A 26 -3.87 19.77 -7.02
CA ALA A 26 -3.62 18.86 -8.14
C ALA A 26 -2.24 19.04 -8.78
N ARG A 27 -1.60 20.20 -8.56
CA ARG A 27 -0.25 20.52 -9.05
C ARG A 27 0.86 20.10 -8.10
N LEU A 28 0.53 19.59 -6.91
CA LEU A 28 1.50 19.13 -5.92
C LEU A 28 2.49 18.06 -6.47
N PRO A 29 2.07 17.07 -7.28
CA PRO A 29 2.97 16.09 -7.88
C PRO A 29 4.03 16.69 -8.81
N GLU A 30 3.80 17.88 -9.39
CA GLU A 30 4.74 18.51 -10.33
C GLU A 30 6.05 18.93 -9.66
N TRP A 31 6.01 19.19 -8.34
CA TRP A 31 7.17 19.68 -7.58
C TRP A 31 7.46 18.87 -6.30
N ASN A 32 6.58 17.93 -5.92
CA ASN A 32 6.80 17.00 -4.82
C ASN A 32 6.69 15.54 -5.31
N PRO A 33 7.82 14.85 -5.60
CA PRO A 33 7.81 13.50 -6.14
C PRO A 33 7.37 12.44 -5.12
N ALA A 34 7.15 12.79 -3.85
CA ALA A 34 6.57 11.87 -2.88
C ALA A 34 5.06 11.68 -3.09
N VAL A 35 4.42 12.52 -3.92
CA VAL A 35 2.99 12.48 -4.24
C VAL A 35 2.83 12.01 -5.68
N ALA A 36 2.14 10.88 -5.88
CA ALA A 36 1.81 10.38 -7.21
C ALA A 36 0.59 11.11 -7.79
N SER A 37 -0.42 11.38 -6.96
CA SER A 37 -1.65 12.10 -7.36
C SER A 37 -2.30 12.82 -6.18
N LEU A 38 -3.00 13.93 -6.45
CA LEU A 38 -3.85 14.65 -5.50
C LEU A 38 -4.96 15.40 -6.26
N ARG A 39 -5.87 14.66 -6.92
CA ARG A 39 -6.88 15.23 -7.85
C ARG A 39 -8.29 15.21 -7.26
N PRO A 40 -9.23 16.07 -7.70
CA PRO A 40 -10.62 16.00 -7.27
C PRO A 40 -11.26 14.62 -7.41
N SER A 41 -11.84 14.10 -6.33
CA SER A 41 -12.57 12.82 -6.30
C SER A 41 -13.99 13.06 -6.82
N GLY A 42 -14.24 12.70 -8.09
CA GLY A 42 -15.53 12.94 -8.75
C GLY A 42 -15.47 13.03 -10.29
N SER A 43 -14.28 13.16 -10.87
CA SER A 43 -14.07 13.17 -12.34
C SER A 43 -14.27 11.79 -13.02
N LEU A 44 -14.47 10.71 -12.27
CA LEU A 44 -14.89 9.41 -12.81
C LEU A 44 -16.42 9.34 -12.82
N ALA A 45 -17.03 9.94 -13.85
CA ALA A 45 -18.42 9.70 -14.17
C ALA A 45 -18.66 8.20 -14.40
N SER A 46 -19.84 7.75 -14.01
CA SER A 46 -20.38 6.38 -14.05
C SER A 46 -20.57 5.80 -15.46
N ASN A 47 -19.73 6.15 -16.44
CA ASN A 47 -19.75 5.59 -17.79
C ASN A 47 -18.35 5.65 -18.42
N GLY A 48 -17.55 4.61 -18.16
CA GLY A 48 -16.76 3.87 -19.17
C GLY A 48 -15.81 4.60 -20.13
N ALA A 49 -15.55 5.90 -19.99
CA ALA A 49 -14.59 6.63 -20.79
C ALA A 49 -13.53 7.23 -19.87
N GLN A 50 -12.25 6.99 -20.20
CA GLN A 50 -11.16 7.83 -19.71
C GLN A 50 -11.54 9.29 -19.98
N PRO A 51 -11.56 10.19 -18.98
CA PRO A 51 -11.59 11.59 -19.31
C PRO A 51 -10.31 11.86 -20.11
N ALA A 52 -10.48 12.41 -21.31
CA ALA A 52 -9.38 13.07 -22.00
C ALA A 52 -8.69 14.01 -20.99
N ALA A 53 -7.38 14.16 -21.11
CA ALA A 53 -6.55 14.98 -20.22
C ALA A 53 -6.87 16.50 -20.26
N GLU A 54 -8.09 16.89 -20.64
CA GLU A 54 -8.47 18.24 -21.07
C GLU A 54 -9.67 18.84 -20.30
N SER A 55 -9.94 18.43 -19.06
CA SER A 55 -10.78 19.25 -18.16
C SER A 55 -10.22 19.28 -16.74
N ALA A 56 -9.01 19.82 -16.60
CA ALA A 56 -8.33 20.05 -15.32
C ALA A 56 -8.72 21.39 -14.64
N ASP A 57 -9.85 21.99 -15.03
CA ASP A 57 -10.34 23.28 -14.52
C ASP A 57 -11.64 23.12 -13.70
N GLU A 58 -11.80 22.00 -13.00
CA GLU A 58 -12.82 21.93 -11.95
C GLU A 58 -12.37 22.82 -10.78
N ALA A 59 -13.09 23.93 -10.54
CA ALA A 59 -12.71 24.93 -9.56
C ALA A 59 -12.63 24.32 -8.15
N ILE A 60 -11.40 24.11 -7.66
CA ILE A 60 -11.15 23.58 -6.33
C ILE A 60 -11.57 24.61 -5.29
N SER A 61 -12.38 24.18 -4.32
CA SER A 61 -12.87 25.03 -3.23
C SER A 61 -12.82 24.28 -1.91
N ARG A 62 -13.09 25.00 -0.81
CA ARG A 62 -13.23 24.35 0.50
C ARG A 62 -14.36 23.32 0.45
N GLY A 63 -14.07 22.10 0.87
CA GLY A 63 -15.00 20.96 0.79
C GLY A 63 -14.76 20.04 -0.42
N THR A 64 -13.95 20.44 -1.40
CA THR A 64 -13.56 19.55 -2.50
C THR A 64 -12.87 18.30 -1.95
N ARG A 65 -13.35 17.12 -2.36
CA ARG A 65 -12.72 15.84 -2.07
C ARG A 65 -11.55 15.60 -3.01
N LEU A 66 -10.46 15.06 -2.51
CA LEU A 66 -9.22 14.83 -3.23
C LEU A 66 -8.76 13.38 -3.08
N ALA A 67 -8.49 12.72 -4.20
CA ALA A 67 -7.86 11.41 -4.28
C ALA A 67 -6.35 11.59 -4.12
N TYR A 68 -5.88 11.52 -2.87
CA TYR A 68 -4.47 11.56 -2.52
C TYR A 68 -3.83 10.19 -2.73
N ILE A 69 -2.70 10.11 -3.44
CA ILE A 69 -1.94 8.87 -3.64
C ILE A 69 -0.44 9.14 -3.37
N PRO A 70 0.19 8.48 -2.38
CA PRO A 70 1.65 8.56 -2.16
C PRO A 70 2.46 7.73 -3.17
N ASN A 71 3.71 8.12 -3.43
CA ASN A 71 4.53 7.59 -4.55
C ASN A 71 5.44 6.35 -4.30
N PRO A 72 5.22 5.48 -3.30
CA PRO A 72 5.72 4.09 -3.40
C PRO A 72 4.64 3.16 -3.99
N PRO A 73 4.91 2.31 -5.00
CA PRO A 73 3.86 1.55 -5.72
C PRO A 73 2.93 0.71 -4.85
N LEU A 74 3.48 -0.12 -3.95
CA LEU A 74 2.70 -0.94 -3.01
C LEU A 74 1.81 -0.07 -2.11
N ILE A 75 2.34 1.07 -1.71
CA ILE A 75 1.72 1.97 -0.73
C ILE A 75 0.66 2.80 -1.40
N GLY A 76 0.93 3.38 -2.57
CA GLY A 76 -0.05 4.07 -3.40
C GLY A 76 -1.23 3.16 -3.70
N ALA A 77 -0.98 1.92 -4.16
CA ALA A 77 -2.05 0.97 -4.46
C ALA A 77 -2.89 0.60 -3.21
N VAL A 78 -2.27 0.40 -2.05
CA VAL A 78 -3.00 0.12 -0.80
C VAL A 78 -3.76 1.35 -0.33
N HIS A 79 -3.13 2.52 -0.37
CA HIS A 79 -3.72 3.78 0.06
C HIS A 79 -4.94 4.11 -0.79
N THR A 80 -4.89 3.96 -2.12
CA THR A 80 -6.05 4.11 -3.01
C THR A 80 -7.23 3.20 -2.63
N ARG A 81 -6.97 1.99 -2.10
CA ARG A 81 -8.03 1.04 -1.70
C ARG A 81 -8.58 1.27 -0.29
N THR A 82 -7.80 1.86 0.60
CA THR A 82 -8.06 1.85 2.06
C THR A 82 -8.31 3.23 2.63
N ALA A 83 -7.73 4.26 2.03
CA ALA A 83 -7.83 5.62 2.49
C ALA A 83 -9.08 6.29 1.93
N PRO A 84 -9.91 6.94 2.76
CA PRO A 84 -10.96 7.80 2.23
C PRO A 84 -10.33 9.02 1.55
N ASP A 85 -11.14 9.71 0.75
CA ASP A 85 -10.74 10.96 0.12
C ASP A 85 -10.25 11.98 1.17
N ALA A 86 -9.21 12.72 0.82
CA ALA A 86 -8.86 13.93 1.54
C ALA A 86 -9.90 15.02 1.24
N VAL A 87 -10.08 15.98 2.15
CA VAL A 87 -11.02 17.09 1.97
C VAL A 87 -10.26 18.40 2.12
N VAL A 88 -10.41 19.32 1.17
CA VAL A 88 -9.88 20.68 1.29
C VAL A 88 -10.57 21.38 2.46
N THR A 89 -9.82 21.68 3.51
CA THR A 89 -10.33 22.32 4.73
C THR A 89 -10.15 23.84 4.70
N GLU A 90 -9.17 24.33 3.95
CA GLU A 90 -8.84 25.76 3.86
C GLU A 90 -8.28 26.07 2.46
N LEU A 91 -8.74 27.17 1.86
CA LEU A 91 -8.22 27.69 0.60
C LEU A 91 -8.46 29.20 0.57
N THR A 92 -7.43 29.97 0.94
CA THR A 92 -7.48 31.42 1.05
C THR A 92 -6.31 31.99 0.23
N PRO A 93 -6.55 32.71 -0.88
CA PRO A 93 -5.48 33.33 -1.65
C PRO A 93 -4.80 34.47 -0.87
N PRO A 94 -3.50 34.73 -1.10
CA PRO A 94 -2.84 35.90 -0.56
C PRO A 94 -3.50 37.16 -1.11
N ARG A 95 -3.64 38.21 -0.29
CA ARG A 95 -4.14 39.50 -0.79
C ARG A 95 -3.09 40.09 -1.73
N PRO A 96 -3.48 40.64 -2.90
CA PRO A 96 -2.54 41.34 -3.77
C PRO A 96 -1.92 42.50 -2.99
N ASP A 97 -0.60 42.66 -3.09
CA ASP A 97 0.12 43.77 -2.47
C ASP A 97 -0.55 45.08 -2.89
N SER A 98 -1.18 45.77 -1.93
CA SER A 98 -1.55 47.15 -2.15
C SER A 98 -0.24 47.92 -2.33
N THR A 99 0.03 48.34 -3.56
CA THR A 99 1.13 49.25 -3.88
C THR A 99 1.17 50.36 -2.81
N PRO A 100 2.32 50.62 -2.17
CA PRO A 100 2.40 51.67 -1.19
C PRO A 100 2.17 52.99 -1.93
N ARG A 101 0.97 53.57 -1.82
CA ARG A 101 0.75 54.96 -2.19
C ARG A 101 1.78 55.77 -1.41
N HIS A 102 2.66 56.46 -2.13
CA HIS A 102 3.62 57.43 -1.61
C HIS A 102 3.03 58.18 -0.41
N ARG A 103 3.39 57.78 0.81
CA ARG A 103 3.18 58.60 2.00
C ARG A 103 4.43 59.47 2.12
N ALA A 104 4.21 60.77 2.02
CA ALA A 104 5.20 61.81 2.29
C ALA A 104 5.91 61.56 3.63
N PRO A 105 7.19 61.97 3.77
CA PRO A 105 8.00 61.63 4.93
C PRO A 105 7.41 62.30 6.17
N ARG A 106 7.12 61.50 7.20
CA ARG A 106 6.90 61.99 8.56
C ARG A 106 8.00 61.45 9.46
N ASP A 107 8.62 62.41 10.14
CA ASP A 107 9.65 62.23 11.14
C ASP A 107 9.26 61.32 12.31
N GLN A 108 10.30 60.64 12.80
CA GLN A 108 10.56 60.22 14.17
C GLN A 108 9.75 59.07 14.82
N ARG A 109 10.53 58.01 15.09
CA ARG A 109 10.64 57.20 16.32
C ARG A 109 9.33 56.66 16.91
N GLN A 110 9.13 55.36 16.72
CA GLN A 110 8.83 54.45 17.84
C GLN A 110 9.10 53.00 17.42
N HIS A 111 9.93 52.33 18.23
CA HIS A 111 10.04 50.87 18.26
C HIS A 111 8.71 50.33 18.78
N ASP A 112 7.98 49.60 17.94
CA ASP A 112 7.00 48.62 18.40
C ASP A 112 6.97 47.43 17.43
N GLY A 113 7.32 46.26 17.95
CA GLY A 113 7.34 44.97 17.27
C GLY A 113 5.94 44.40 17.07
N GLY A 114 5.11 45.11 16.29
CA GLY A 114 3.83 44.58 15.80
C GLY A 114 4.02 43.86 14.47
N ALA A 115 4.15 42.52 14.51
CA ALA A 115 4.11 41.70 13.32
C ALA A 115 2.77 41.89 12.60
N ALA A 116 2.79 42.52 11.42
CA ALA A 116 1.64 42.71 10.57
C ALA A 116 1.15 41.36 10.00
N THR A 117 0.24 40.70 10.70
CA THR A 117 -0.54 39.57 10.19
C THR A 117 -1.74 40.12 9.39
N SER A 118 -1.74 40.08 8.04
CA SER A 118 -2.99 39.93 7.21
C SER A 118 -2.83 39.90 5.67
N SER A 119 -1.75 39.34 5.10
CA SER A 119 -1.63 39.13 3.63
C SER A 119 -1.29 37.70 3.18
N ALA A 120 -1.09 36.76 4.11
CA ALA A 120 -0.69 35.39 3.78
C ALA A 120 -1.84 34.60 3.13
N GLY A 121 -1.51 33.87 2.07
CA GLY A 121 -2.37 32.83 1.51
C GLY A 121 -2.22 31.52 2.27
N SER A 122 -3.26 30.70 2.34
CA SER A 122 -3.24 29.42 3.02
C SER A 122 -4.06 28.36 2.29
N MET A 123 -3.49 27.17 2.13
CA MET A 123 -4.15 26.00 1.57
C MET A 123 -3.97 24.83 2.54
N ALA A 124 -5.06 24.15 2.90
CA ALA A 124 -4.98 22.96 3.73
C ALA A 124 -6.01 21.92 3.32
N TRP A 125 -5.62 20.65 3.42
CA TRP A 125 -6.51 19.51 3.26
C TRP A 125 -6.29 18.49 4.37
N ARG A 126 -7.34 17.75 4.70
CA ARG A 126 -7.34 16.72 5.74
C ARG A 126 -7.82 15.39 5.17
N GLN A 127 -7.07 14.33 5.40
CA GLN A 127 -7.48 12.96 5.12
C GLN A 127 -7.79 12.25 6.45
N GLN A 128 -9.05 11.85 6.64
CA GLN A 128 -9.44 11.07 7.81
C GLN A 128 -9.01 9.62 7.64
N GLN A 129 -8.78 8.91 8.73
CA GLN A 129 -8.49 7.48 8.75
C GLN A 129 -9.08 6.89 10.05
N PRO A 130 -9.33 5.56 10.11
CA PRO A 130 -9.77 4.94 11.36
C PRO A 130 -8.80 5.26 12.51
N GLY A 131 -9.28 5.99 13.52
CA GLY A 131 -8.51 6.35 14.71
C GLY A 131 -7.78 7.71 14.67
N GLY A 132 -7.79 8.47 13.56
CA GLY A 132 -7.19 9.82 13.49
C GLY A 132 -7.14 10.41 12.08
N GLY A 133 -6.21 11.34 11.80
CA GLY A 133 -6.11 11.94 10.47
C GLY A 133 -4.75 12.54 10.11
N LEU A 134 -4.56 12.78 8.81
CA LEU A 134 -3.47 13.56 8.24
C LEU A 134 -4.00 14.94 7.87
N LEU A 135 -3.36 15.99 8.38
CA LEU A 135 -3.57 17.38 7.96
C LEU A 135 -2.31 17.90 7.30
N ALA A 136 -2.45 18.41 6.08
CA ALA A 136 -1.38 19.07 5.36
C ALA A 136 -1.79 20.53 5.08
N ARG A 137 -0.94 21.47 5.51
CA ARG A 137 -1.15 22.92 5.37
C ARG A 137 0.06 23.57 4.73
N TRP A 138 -0.18 24.44 3.76
CA TRP A 138 0.79 25.36 3.19
C TRP A 138 0.36 26.80 3.42
N GLU A 139 1.30 27.65 3.78
CA GLU A 139 1.10 29.10 3.91
C GLU A 139 2.09 29.81 2.99
N VAL A 140 1.56 30.73 2.18
CA VAL A 140 2.31 31.55 1.22
C VAL A 140 2.33 32.95 1.79
N ILE A 141 3.45 33.31 2.43
CA ILE A 141 3.57 34.54 3.22
C ILE A 141 4.46 35.52 2.44
N PRO A 142 3.94 36.67 1.96
CA PRO A 142 4.78 37.73 1.41
C PRO A 142 5.87 38.12 2.41
N HIS A 143 7.13 38.16 1.98
CA HIS A 143 8.26 38.39 2.87
C HIS A 143 9.39 39.14 2.17
N THR A 144 10.13 39.95 2.92
CA THR A 144 11.28 40.70 2.40
C THR A 144 12.50 40.35 3.22
N VAL A 145 13.56 39.91 2.55
CA VAL A 145 14.84 39.57 3.20
C VAL A 145 15.84 40.67 2.92
N ARG A 146 16.47 41.19 3.98
CA ARG A 146 17.62 42.10 3.84
C ARG A 146 18.84 41.30 3.41
N THR A 147 19.34 41.57 2.23
CA THR A 147 20.58 41.03 1.69
C THR A 147 21.63 42.14 1.58
N ARG A 148 22.88 41.78 1.30
CA ARG A 148 23.91 42.74 0.90
C ARG A 148 24.32 42.41 -0.53
N THR A 149 24.47 43.43 -1.36
CA THR A 149 25.08 43.26 -2.69
C THR A 149 26.55 42.90 -2.55
N ASN A 150 27.19 42.48 -3.64
CA ASN A 150 28.63 42.23 -3.67
C ASN A 150 29.46 43.48 -3.27
N ASP A 151 28.87 44.68 -3.41
CA ASP A 151 29.47 45.96 -3.03
C ASP A 151 29.21 46.36 -1.56
N GLY A 152 28.49 45.52 -0.79
CA GLY A 152 28.25 45.71 0.64
C GLY A 152 27.01 46.54 1.00
N GLU A 153 26.28 47.08 0.02
CA GLU A 153 25.07 47.88 0.23
C GLU A 153 23.87 47.00 0.65
N PRO A 154 23.17 47.32 1.74
CA PRO A 154 21.98 46.60 2.15
C PRO A 154 20.85 46.79 1.13
N THR A 155 20.32 45.69 0.60
CA THR A 155 19.21 45.68 -0.36
C THR A 155 18.07 44.80 0.17
N ASP A 156 16.84 45.26 0.01
CA ASP A 156 15.65 44.48 0.34
C ASP A 156 15.28 43.60 -0.86
N LEU A 157 15.37 42.28 -0.68
CA LEU A 157 14.93 41.30 -1.67
C LEU A 157 13.50 40.85 -1.36
N PRO A 158 12.49 41.30 -2.12
CA PRO A 158 11.12 40.82 -1.96
C PRO A 158 11.01 39.37 -2.42
N GLY A 159 10.16 38.62 -1.75
CA GLY A 159 9.88 37.23 -2.09
C GLY A 159 8.76 36.67 -1.24
N THR A 160 8.80 35.36 -1.05
CA THR A 160 7.76 34.60 -0.38
C THR A 160 8.38 33.64 0.59
N LEU A 161 7.93 33.66 1.84
CA LEU A 161 8.19 32.59 2.79
C LEU A 161 7.09 31.52 2.62
N LEU A 162 7.47 30.37 2.06
CA LEU A 162 6.58 29.21 1.97
C LEU A 162 6.74 28.38 3.23
N ARG A 163 5.66 28.27 4.01
CA ARG A 163 5.61 27.40 5.20
C ARG A 163 4.80 26.15 4.89
N GLN A 164 5.35 24.98 5.19
CA GLN A 164 4.63 23.72 5.20
C GLN A 164 4.45 23.23 6.64
N ARG A 165 3.24 22.80 6.99
CA ARG A 165 2.94 22.13 8.24
C ARG A 165 2.16 20.85 7.96
N ILE A 166 2.79 19.71 8.25
CA ILE A 166 2.16 18.39 8.17
C ILE A 166 1.97 17.86 9.59
N SER A 167 0.76 17.43 9.92
CA SER A 167 0.46 16.83 11.23
C SER A 167 -0.38 15.57 11.08
N VAL A 168 -0.07 14.57 11.89
CA VAL A 168 -0.85 13.35 12.07
C VAL A 168 -1.36 13.33 13.50
N ASP A 169 -2.67 13.19 13.67
CA ASP A 169 -3.34 13.10 14.97
C ASP A 169 -4.00 11.72 15.17
N GLY A 170 -4.35 11.41 16.42
CA GLY A 170 -5.07 10.18 16.79
C GLY A 170 -4.20 8.93 16.98
N ALA A 171 -4.89 7.79 17.07
CA ALA A 171 -4.34 6.44 17.20
C ALA A 171 -4.10 5.77 15.84
N LEU A 172 -3.77 6.58 14.81
CA LEU A 172 -3.39 6.05 13.50
C LEU A 172 -2.18 5.12 13.62
N SER A 173 -2.15 4.12 12.75
CA SER A 173 -0.99 3.24 12.63
C SER A 173 0.26 4.08 12.35
N PRO A 174 1.36 3.89 13.10
CA PRO A 174 2.66 4.51 12.82
C PRO A 174 3.07 4.34 11.36
N LEU A 175 2.68 3.23 10.73
CA LEU A 175 2.94 2.98 9.33
C LEU A 175 2.21 3.97 8.42
N PHE A 176 0.93 4.29 8.65
CA PHE A 176 0.24 5.31 7.85
C PHE A 176 0.98 6.66 7.92
N ALA A 177 1.47 7.05 9.09
CA ALA A 177 2.30 8.25 9.24
C ALA A 177 3.62 8.15 8.47
N GLU A 178 4.31 7.01 8.51
CA GLU A 178 5.54 6.77 7.73
C GLU A 178 5.32 6.78 6.23
N LEU A 179 4.16 6.30 5.77
CA LEU A 179 3.91 6.01 4.36
C LEU A 179 3.14 7.12 3.62
N ALA A 180 2.29 7.86 4.32
CA ALA A 180 1.49 8.95 3.75
C ALA A 180 1.99 10.33 4.21
N ALA A 181 2.29 10.52 5.50
CA ALA A 181 2.58 11.85 6.04
C ALA A 181 4.06 12.25 5.93
N ARG A 182 4.98 11.34 6.28
CA ARG A 182 6.42 11.63 6.27
C ARG A 182 7.00 11.90 4.88
N PRO A 183 6.63 11.15 3.82
CA PRO A 183 7.14 11.42 2.48
C PRO A 183 6.73 12.82 2.02
N LEU A 184 5.51 13.26 2.35
CA LEU A 184 4.99 14.59 2.03
C LEU A 184 5.83 15.74 2.62
N ALA A 185 6.45 15.51 3.79
CA ALA A 185 7.32 16.47 4.47
C ALA A 185 8.83 16.19 4.28
N SER A 186 9.18 15.23 3.43
CA SER A 186 10.56 14.90 3.10
C SER A 186 11.09 15.82 1.99
N HIS A 187 12.40 16.08 1.98
CA HIS A 187 13.07 16.86 0.93
C HIS A 187 12.42 18.22 0.61
N PHE A 188 11.93 18.92 1.64
CA PHE A 188 11.17 20.16 1.45
C PHE A 188 11.97 21.25 0.75
N ALA A 189 13.25 21.41 1.06
CA ALA A 189 14.11 22.39 0.39
C ALA A 189 14.30 22.07 -1.10
N GLU A 190 14.52 20.79 -1.43
CA GLU A 190 14.66 20.32 -2.81
C GLU A 190 13.33 20.46 -3.58
N ASN A 191 12.20 20.20 -2.92
CA ASN A 191 10.87 20.42 -3.48
C ASN A 191 10.61 21.92 -3.73
N CYS A 192 11.05 22.81 -2.82
CA CYS A 192 11.01 24.25 -3.04
C CYS A 192 11.86 24.68 -4.24
N ALA A 193 13.02 24.06 -4.47
CA ALA A 193 13.83 24.31 -5.66
C ALA A 193 13.12 23.86 -6.95
N ARG A 194 12.44 22.70 -6.95
CA ARG A 194 11.60 22.26 -8.07
C ARG A 194 10.44 23.22 -8.33
N LEU A 195 9.77 23.66 -7.28
CA LEU A 195 8.69 24.66 -7.36
C LEU A 195 9.21 25.98 -7.97
N TYR A 196 10.37 26.45 -7.53
CA TYR A 196 11.00 27.64 -8.09
C TYR A 196 11.28 27.48 -9.60
N ALA A 197 11.88 26.35 -10.00
CA ALA A 197 12.17 26.06 -11.40
C ALA A 197 10.90 25.96 -12.25
N LEU A 198 9.85 25.31 -11.74
CA LEU A 198 8.54 25.19 -12.37
C LEU A 198 7.92 26.57 -12.62
N ILE A 199 7.86 27.42 -11.59
CA ILE A 199 7.32 28.78 -11.70
C ILE A 199 8.13 29.59 -12.71
N THR A 200 9.46 29.53 -12.63
CA THR A 200 10.34 30.28 -13.52
C THR A 200 10.14 29.87 -14.98
N ALA A 201 10.05 28.57 -15.26
CA ALA A 201 9.82 28.03 -16.60
C ALA A 201 8.47 28.48 -17.19
N GLU A 202 7.40 28.55 -16.37
CA GLU A 202 6.09 29.06 -16.81
C GLU A 202 6.12 30.55 -17.16
N HIS A 203 6.95 31.34 -16.48
CA HIS A 203 7.09 32.78 -16.76
C HIS A 203 8.01 33.07 -17.95
N THR A 204 9.01 32.24 -18.21
CA THR A 204 9.98 32.42 -19.31
C THR A 204 9.57 31.73 -20.62
N GLY A 205 8.52 30.90 -20.60
CA GLY A 205 8.04 30.19 -21.79
C GLY A 205 8.98 29.10 -22.32
N SER A 206 9.96 28.64 -21.54
CA SER A 206 10.92 27.61 -21.96
C SER A 206 10.59 26.24 -21.35
N ALA A 207 10.39 25.23 -22.19
CA ALA A 207 9.98 23.89 -21.77
C ALA A 207 11.13 23.03 -21.17
N THR A 208 10.75 22.27 -20.14
CA THR A 208 11.32 21.03 -19.52
C THR A 208 12.33 21.11 -18.34
N PRO A 209 12.06 20.45 -17.19
CA PRO A 209 12.93 20.44 -15.99
C PRO A 209 14.03 19.36 -15.94
N ALA A 210 14.31 18.66 -17.05
CA ALA A 210 15.14 17.46 -17.00
C ALA A 210 16.66 17.71 -17.15
N GLU A 211 17.08 18.87 -17.64
CA GLU A 211 18.50 19.12 -17.97
C GLU A 211 19.24 20.04 -16.98
N ALA A 212 18.53 20.75 -16.09
CA ALA A 212 19.16 21.67 -15.13
C ALA A 212 19.74 21.00 -13.88
N ALA A 213 19.46 19.71 -13.65
CA ALA A 213 19.91 18.99 -12.46
C ALA A 213 21.35 18.42 -12.57
N GLU A 214 21.99 18.51 -13.74
CA GLU A 214 23.29 17.88 -13.98
C GLU A 214 24.50 18.83 -13.87
N SER A 215 24.29 20.15 -13.69
CA SER A 215 25.39 21.12 -13.62
C SER A 215 25.79 21.59 -12.22
N ALA A 216 25.27 20.98 -11.15
CA ALA A 216 25.61 21.32 -9.76
C ALA A 216 26.41 20.20 -9.09
N ASN A 217 27.61 19.93 -9.60
CA ASN A 217 28.58 19.05 -8.93
C ASN A 217 29.98 19.67 -8.94
N PRO A 218 30.42 20.33 -7.85
CA PRO A 218 31.83 20.57 -7.62
C PRO A 218 32.38 19.45 -6.73
N SER A 219 32.74 18.33 -7.35
CA SER A 219 33.63 17.33 -6.73
C SER A 219 35.08 17.76 -7.00
N GLY A 220 35.81 18.12 -5.95
CA GLY A 220 37.23 18.46 -6.09
C GLY A 220 37.99 18.67 -4.80
N ALA A 221 37.94 17.73 -3.83
CA ALA A 221 38.97 17.64 -2.80
C ALA A 221 39.04 16.24 -2.17
N THR A 222 40.15 15.56 -2.40
CA THR A 222 40.57 14.28 -1.82
C THR A 222 40.94 14.41 -0.34
N PRO A 223 40.58 13.45 0.55
CA PRO A 223 41.10 13.45 1.91
C PRO A 223 42.36 12.56 2.02
N LYS A 224 43.45 13.16 2.50
CA LYS A 224 44.68 12.45 2.89
C LYS A 224 44.53 11.79 4.26
N ARG A 225 45.05 10.56 4.35
CA ARG A 225 45.29 9.77 5.56
C ARG A 225 46.08 10.53 6.63
N GLY A 226 45.63 10.43 7.88
CA GLY A 226 46.38 10.79 9.09
C GLY A 226 46.19 9.71 10.18
N ARG A 227 47.31 9.30 10.78
CA ARG A 227 47.48 8.16 11.71
C ARG A 227 47.08 8.51 13.16
N ARG A 228 46.48 7.53 13.85
CA ARG A 228 46.56 7.14 15.29
C ARG A 228 46.89 8.21 16.36
N SER A 229 46.08 8.25 17.43
CA SER A 229 46.57 7.89 18.79
C SER A 229 45.42 7.51 19.74
N LYS A 230 45.73 6.63 20.70
CA LYS A 230 44.89 6.08 21.78
C LYS A 230 44.94 7.02 22.99
N ARG A 231 43.84 7.14 23.75
CA ARG A 231 43.86 7.04 25.23
C ARG A 231 42.46 6.92 25.83
N ALA A 232 42.43 6.33 27.03
CA ALA A 232 41.29 5.76 27.75
C ALA A 232 40.76 6.69 28.87
N ALA A 233 39.65 6.23 29.47
CA ALA A 233 39.15 6.50 30.84
C ALA A 233 38.44 7.87 31.02
N ALA A 234 37.37 8.04 31.82
CA ALA A 234 36.65 7.22 32.80
C ALA A 234 35.23 7.80 33.02
N ALA A 235 34.33 7.00 33.60
CA ALA A 235 33.10 7.46 34.25
C ALA A 235 33.41 8.15 35.60
N PRO A 236 32.44 8.85 36.25
CA PRO A 236 31.49 8.13 37.11
C PRO A 236 30.04 8.67 37.16
N SER A 237 29.24 7.88 37.86
CA SER A 237 27.81 7.92 38.23
C SER A 237 27.33 9.06 39.15
N SER A 238 26.02 9.38 39.11
CA SER A 238 25.02 9.30 40.22
C SER A 238 23.71 9.95 39.75
N SER A 239 22.55 9.25 39.74
CA SER A 239 21.58 9.01 40.84
C SER A 239 20.94 10.27 41.43
N ALA A 240 19.65 10.50 41.14
CA ALA A 240 18.62 10.78 42.15
C ALA A 240 17.20 10.76 41.51
N ALA A 241 16.33 9.92 42.06
CA ALA A 241 14.88 9.95 41.89
C ALA A 241 14.25 11.00 42.80
N HIS A 242 13.08 11.56 42.43
CA HIS A 242 11.99 11.98 43.33
C HIS A 242 10.69 12.20 42.51
N SER A 243 9.56 11.75 43.06
CA SER A 243 8.23 11.62 42.40
C SER A 243 7.32 12.86 42.67
N PRO A 244 5.99 12.85 42.36
CA PRO A 244 5.36 13.68 41.32
C PRO A 244 4.36 14.72 41.88
N PRO A 245 3.69 15.56 41.04
CA PRO A 245 2.46 16.22 41.43
C PRO A 245 1.21 15.62 40.76
N VAL A 246 0.17 15.56 41.60
CA VAL A 246 -1.21 15.11 41.44
C VAL A 246 -1.93 15.75 40.25
N THR A 247 -2.68 14.95 39.48
CA THR A 247 -3.64 15.37 38.45
C THR A 247 -5.07 15.29 39.00
N PRO A 248 -5.95 16.29 38.80
CA PRO A 248 -7.37 16.14 39.12
C PRO A 248 -8.12 15.38 38.02
N ALA A 249 -9.15 14.65 38.46
CA ALA A 249 -9.95 13.69 37.72
C ALA A 249 -10.35 14.11 36.30
N ALA A 250 -10.02 13.25 35.33
CA ALA A 250 -10.57 13.29 33.99
C ALA A 250 -11.94 12.61 34.00
N THR A 251 -12.96 13.37 33.62
CA THR A 251 -14.27 12.88 33.25
C THR A 251 -14.11 11.85 32.12
N GLU A 252 -14.59 10.63 32.36
CA GLU A 252 -14.62 9.55 31.38
C GLU A 252 -15.45 9.97 30.16
N SER A 253 -14.75 10.41 29.12
CA SER A 253 -15.26 10.36 27.75
C SER A 253 -15.02 8.93 27.28
N THR A 254 -16.11 8.15 27.17
CA THR A 254 -16.16 6.83 26.54
C THR A 254 -15.76 6.96 25.07
N SER A 255 -14.45 7.05 24.83
CA SER A 255 -13.85 6.70 23.56
C SER A 255 -14.04 5.20 23.40
N ALA A 256 -14.86 4.77 22.45
CA ALA A 256 -14.90 3.39 22.02
C ALA A 256 -13.51 3.01 21.51
N ALA A 257 -12.70 2.45 22.41
CA ALA A 257 -11.39 1.90 22.10
C ALA A 257 -11.62 0.72 21.14
N CYS A 258 -11.51 0.98 19.84
CA CYS A 258 -11.43 -0.08 18.85
C CYS A 258 -10.17 -0.88 19.19
N THR A 259 -10.34 -2.02 19.88
CA THR A 259 -9.24 -2.84 20.38
C THR A 259 -8.40 -3.33 19.20
N SER A 260 -7.19 -2.78 19.06
CA SER A 260 -6.26 -3.10 17.97
C SER A 260 -5.94 -4.61 17.96
N LEU A 261 -6.27 -5.30 16.87
CA LEU A 261 -5.89 -6.67 16.60
C LEU A 261 -4.40 -6.74 16.22
N LYS A 262 -3.66 -7.72 16.77
CA LYS A 262 -2.33 -8.13 16.29
C LYS A 262 -2.48 -9.30 15.33
N VAL A 263 -1.94 -9.18 14.12
CA VAL A 263 -1.99 -10.24 13.11
C VAL A 263 -0.59 -10.71 12.78
N VAL A 264 -0.31 -11.98 13.07
CA VAL A 264 0.93 -12.65 12.69
C VAL A 264 0.74 -13.30 11.32
N ILE A 265 1.58 -12.93 10.36
CA ILE A 265 1.49 -13.37 8.96
C ILE A 265 2.75 -14.16 8.59
N PRO A 266 2.77 -15.47 8.83
CA PRO A 266 3.82 -16.33 8.31
C PRO A 266 3.80 -16.38 6.78
N GLY A 267 4.97 -16.20 6.15
CA GLY A 267 5.03 -15.99 4.69
C GLY A 267 4.63 -14.57 4.27
N GLY A 268 4.56 -13.64 5.22
CA GLY A 268 4.05 -12.28 5.03
C GLY A 268 4.83 -11.40 4.05
N THR A 269 6.07 -11.77 3.70
CA THR A 269 6.88 -11.03 2.70
C THR A 269 6.47 -11.32 1.26
N GLY A 270 5.64 -12.35 1.02
CA GLY A 270 5.07 -12.66 -0.28
C GLY A 270 4.00 -11.64 -0.72
N PHE A 271 3.53 -11.78 -1.95
CA PHE A 271 2.55 -10.87 -2.57
C PHE A 271 1.30 -10.64 -1.71
N LEU A 272 0.55 -11.70 -1.38
CA LEU A 272 -0.67 -11.58 -0.57
C LEU A 272 -0.37 -11.04 0.84
N GLY A 273 0.75 -11.50 1.44
CA GLY A 273 1.16 -11.11 2.78
C GLY A 273 1.45 -9.61 2.91
N ARG A 274 2.22 -9.03 1.98
CA ARG A 274 2.56 -7.59 2.04
C ARG A 274 1.35 -6.70 1.77
N HIS A 275 0.42 -7.13 0.90
CA HIS A 275 -0.81 -6.40 0.64
C HIS A 275 -1.77 -6.47 1.83
N LEU A 276 -1.90 -7.65 2.46
CA LEU A 276 -2.66 -7.81 3.69
C LEU A 276 -2.06 -7.02 4.85
N ALA A 277 -0.74 -7.05 5.02
CA ALA A 277 -0.06 -6.28 6.06
C ALA A 277 -0.34 -4.79 5.91
N ALA A 278 -0.20 -4.26 4.69
CA ALA A 278 -0.48 -2.87 4.41
C ALA A 278 -1.97 -2.51 4.62
N ASP A 279 -2.90 -3.37 4.18
CA ASP A 279 -4.34 -3.17 4.39
C ASP A 279 -4.74 -3.17 5.87
N LEU A 280 -4.25 -4.13 6.65
CA LEU A 280 -4.53 -4.21 8.09
C LEU A 280 -3.89 -3.04 8.86
N MET A 281 -2.65 -2.69 8.53
CA MET A 281 -1.95 -1.61 9.22
C MET A 281 -2.55 -0.25 8.89
N THR A 282 -2.96 0.02 7.65
CA THR A 282 -3.67 1.27 7.31
C THR A 282 -4.99 1.42 8.04
N ARG A 283 -5.61 0.30 8.47
CA ARG A 283 -6.82 0.25 9.31
C ARG A 283 -6.55 0.25 10.82
N GLY A 284 -5.30 0.45 11.25
CA GLY A 284 -4.94 0.59 12.66
C GLY A 284 -4.62 -0.71 13.41
N HIS A 285 -4.42 -1.82 12.69
CA HIS A 285 -4.02 -3.09 13.29
C HIS A 285 -2.49 -3.24 13.35
N ASP A 286 -2.02 -4.02 14.33
CA ASP A 286 -0.61 -4.39 14.44
C ASP A 286 -0.34 -5.63 13.58
N VAL A 287 0.79 -5.65 12.87
CA VAL A 287 1.15 -6.75 11.97
C VAL A 287 2.61 -7.12 12.14
N VAL A 288 2.85 -8.44 12.24
CA VAL A 288 4.19 -9.02 12.26
C VAL A 288 4.31 -10.06 11.17
N LEU A 289 5.30 -9.91 10.29
CA LEU A 289 5.58 -10.89 9.25
C LEU A 289 6.60 -11.91 9.76
N LEU A 290 6.29 -13.21 9.66
CA LEU A 290 7.31 -14.24 9.85
C LEU A 290 7.93 -14.59 8.49
N THR A 291 9.25 -14.50 8.40
CA THR A 291 9.98 -14.70 7.14
C THR A 291 11.33 -15.35 7.38
N ARG A 292 11.78 -16.15 6.41
CA ARG A 292 13.13 -16.73 6.40
C ARG A 292 14.19 -15.69 6.13
N ASN A 293 13.87 -14.72 5.28
CA ASN A 293 14.78 -13.67 4.83
C ASN A 293 14.10 -12.31 5.05
N PRO A 294 14.46 -11.58 6.12
CA PRO A 294 13.99 -10.21 6.30
C PRO A 294 14.41 -9.32 5.15
N ASN A 295 13.48 -8.47 4.68
CA ASN A 295 13.74 -7.48 3.65
C ASN A 295 13.70 -6.07 4.28
N PRO A 296 14.84 -5.38 4.44
CA PRO A 296 14.89 -4.02 4.99
C PRO A 296 14.11 -2.98 4.20
N ALA A 297 13.81 -3.24 2.92
CA ALA A 297 13.02 -2.34 2.07
C ALA A 297 11.52 -2.42 2.35
N LEU A 298 11.05 -3.45 3.07
CA LEU A 298 9.65 -3.54 3.48
C LEU A 298 9.45 -2.78 4.79
N PRO A 299 8.42 -1.91 4.88
CA PRO A 299 8.20 -1.06 6.05
C PRO A 299 7.47 -1.80 7.19
N PHE A 300 7.51 -3.13 7.20
CA PHE A 300 6.79 -3.98 8.15
C PHE A 300 7.75 -4.58 9.19
N ARG A 301 7.25 -4.78 10.42
CA ARG A 301 7.97 -5.56 11.42
C ARG A 301 8.11 -7.00 10.93
N GLN A 302 9.34 -7.51 10.96
CA GLN A 302 9.68 -8.85 10.47
C GLN A 302 10.39 -9.63 11.56
N ALA A 303 9.90 -10.81 11.87
CA ALA A 303 10.57 -11.78 12.74
C ALA A 303 11.14 -12.91 11.88
N VAL A 304 12.37 -13.32 12.21
CA VAL A 304 13.04 -14.40 11.50
C VAL A 304 12.43 -15.73 11.90
N TRP A 305 12.04 -16.52 10.91
CA TRP A 305 11.54 -17.88 11.12
C TRP A 305 11.96 -18.79 9.97
N ASP A 306 12.49 -19.97 10.29
CA ASP A 306 12.93 -20.97 9.32
C ASP A 306 11.77 -21.68 8.59
N GLY A 307 10.53 -21.54 9.10
CA GLY A 307 9.35 -22.20 8.57
C GLY A 307 9.17 -23.65 9.05
N ARG A 308 9.88 -24.08 10.10
CA ARG A 308 9.90 -25.49 10.54
C ARG A 308 9.99 -25.69 12.04
N THR A 309 10.67 -24.80 12.76
CA THR A 309 10.92 -24.98 14.19
C THR A 309 10.14 -23.96 15.01
N VAL A 310 9.68 -24.38 16.19
CA VAL A 310 9.19 -23.47 17.22
C VAL A 310 10.41 -22.85 17.90
N ALA A 311 10.47 -21.51 17.94
CA ALA A 311 11.60 -20.75 18.46
C ALA A 311 11.13 -19.38 18.97
N GLU A 312 12.02 -18.39 19.06
CA GLU A 312 11.73 -17.04 19.59
C GLU A 312 10.55 -16.34 18.92
N TRP A 313 10.28 -16.62 17.64
CA TRP A 313 9.13 -16.07 16.92
C TRP A 313 7.78 -16.48 17.55
N ALA A 314 7.71 -17.58 18.30
CA ALA A 314 6.48 -18.05 18.94
C ALA A 314 5.93 -17.03 19.94
N GLY A 315 6.80 -16.23 20.56
CA GLY A 315 6.40 -15.11 21.42
C GLY A 315 5.58 -14.05 20.67
N GLU A 316 5.59 -14.03 19.34
CA GLU A 316 4.70 -13.16 18.57
C GLU A 316 3.22 -13.56 18.66
N LEU A 317 2.94 -14.83 18.99
CA LEU A 317 1.58 -15.32 19.18
C LEU A 317 1.03 -14.99 20.59
N GLU A 318 1.89 -14.53 21.50
CA GLU A 318 1.46 -14.12 22.83
C GLU A 318 0.70 -12.79 22.79
N ALA A 319 -0.46 -12.77 23.43
CA ALA A 319 -1.25 -11.57 23.62
C ALA A 319 -0.66 -10.72 24.75
N ALA A 320 -0.32 -9.46 24.46
CA ALA A 320 -0.19 -8.46 25.52
C ALA A 320 -1.53 -8.33 26.27
N SER A 321 -1.51 -7.86 27.52
CA SER A 321 -2.73 -7.76 28.34
C SER A 321 -3.85 -6.99 27.60
N GLY A 322 -4.97 -7.67 27.32
CA GLY A 322 -6.12 -7.11 26.61
C GLY A 322 -5.98 -7.02 25.08
N GLN A 323 -4.87 -7.45 24.49
CA GLN A 323 -4.67 -7.46 23.04
C GLN A 323 -5.19 -8.76 22.41
N ARG A 324 -5.88 -8.62 21.28
CA ARG A 324 -6.37 -9.73 20.47
C ARG A 324 -5.29 -10.17 19.50
N VAL A 325 -5.12 -11.48 19.29
CA VAL A 325 -4.10 -12.03 18.39
C VAL A 325 -4.76 -12.96 17.38
N ALA A 326 -4.39 -12.82 16.10
CA ALA A 326 -4.82 -13.69 15.02
C ALA A 326 -3.63 -14.13 14.15
N VAL A 327 -3.78 -15.25 13.46
CA VAL A 327 -2.78 -15.82 12.55
C VAL A 327 -3.37 -15.89 11.14
N VAL A 328 -2.63 -15.38 10.15
CA VAL A 328 -2.94 -15.60 8.72
C VAL A 328 -1.76 -16.31 8.09
N ASN A 329 -1.83 -17.65 8.06
CA ASN A 329 -0.75 -18.50 7.59
C ASN A 329 -0.72 -18.54 6.05
N LEU A 330 0.20 -17.79 5.45
CA LEU A 330 0.47 -17.75 4.02
C LEU A 330 1.81 -18.43 3.66
N ALA A 331 2.43 -19.16 4.60
CA ALA A 331 3.73 -19.76 4.40
C ALA A 331 3.66 -20.90 3.37
N GLY A 332 4.56 -20.85 2.39
CA GLY A 332 4.70 -21.91 1.40
C GLY A 332 5.70 -21.56 0.31
N LYS A 333 6.26 -22.59 -0.33
CA LYS A 333 7.07 -22.44 -1.54
C LYS A 333 6.18 -22.12 -2.75
N LEU A 334 6.67 -21.25 -3.64
CA LEU A 334 5.99 -20.94 -4.91
C LEU A 334 5.81 -22.22 -5.75
N VAL A 335 4.62 -22.39 -6.32
CA VAL A 335 4.21 -23.57 -7.10
C VAL A 335 4.77 -23.61 -8.52
N ASP A 336 5.37 -22.52 -8.99
CA ASP A 336 5.88 -22.37 -10.35
C ASP A 336 7.22 -23.09 -10.56
N VAL A 337 7.19 -24.41 -10.37
CA VAL A 337 8.32 -25.32 -10.54
C VAL A 337 7.82 -26.58 -11.24
N ARG A 338 8.67 -27.23 -12.03
CA ARG A 338 8.33 -28.51 -12.66
C ARG A 338 7.89 -29.54 -11.61
N PRO A 339 6.77 -30.27 -11.79
CA PRO A 339 6.24 -31.21 -10.80
C PRO A 339 6.99 -32.54 -10.81
N THR A 340 8.25 -32.55 -10.37
CA THR A 340 9.00 -33.79 -10.07
C THR A 340 8.66 -34.27 -8.66
N PRO A 341 8.82 -35.57 -8.33
CA PRO A 341 8.57 -36.07 -6.98
C PRO A 341 9.25 -35.26 -5.87
N LEU A 342 10.53 -34.90 -6.08
CA LEU A 342 11.29 -34.05 -5.16
C LEU A 342 10.69 -32.64 -5.01
N ASN A 343 10.20 -32.05 -6.10
CA ASN A 343 9.58 -30.73 -6.05
C ASN A 343 8.20 -30.76 -5.40
N VAL A 344 7.41 -31.82 -5.63
CA VAL A 344 6.10 -32.03 -4.98
C VAL A 344 6.28 -32.22 -3.47
N GLU A 345 7.25 -33.04 -3.07
CA GLU A 345 7.61 -33.21 -1.66
C GLU A 345 8.04 -31.88 -1.04
N ALA A 346 8.96 -31.15 -1.69
CA ALA A 346 9.37 -29.84 -1.20
C ALA A 346 8.21 -28.81 -1.14
N LEU A 347 7.25 -28.86 -2.07
CA LEU A 347 6.04 -28.03 -2.05
C LEU A 347 5.16 -28.37 -0.86
N ARG A 348 4.95 -29.66 -0.60
CA ARG A 348 4.19 -30.19 0.53
C ARG A 348 4.85 -29.84 1.86
N ASP A 349 6.12 -30.18 2.03
CA ASP A 349 6.85 -30.03 3.30
C ASP A 349 6.96 -28.55 3.69
N SER A 350 7.20 -27.65 2.72
CA SER A 350 7.23 -26.20 2.98
C SER A 350 5.93 -25.62 3.56
N ARG A 351 4.81 -26.33 3.40
CA ARG A 351 3.46 -25.95 3.85
C ARG A 351 3.05 -26.73 5.09
N VAL A 352 3.28 -28.04 5.10
CA VAL A 352 2.90 -28.92 6.19
C VAL A 352 3.78 -28.66 7.41
N ASP A 353 5.10 -28.57 7.25
CA ASP A 353 6.02 -28.39 8.38
C ASP A 353 5.83 -27.00 9.02
N SER A 354 5.67 -25.97 8.18
CA SER A 354 5.41 -24.60 8.64
C SER A 354 4.10 -24.51 9.41
N THR A 355 3.04 -25.14 8.89
CA THR A 355 1.74 -25.18 9.58
C THR A 355 1.83 -25.96 10.90
N ARG A 356 2.51 -27.11 10.94
CA ARG A 356 2.70 -27.89 12.16
C ARG A 356 3.43 -27.11 13.25
N ALA A 357 4.52 -26.43 12.91
CA ALA A 357 5.25 -25.60 13.86
C ALA A 357 4.40 -24.45 14.40
N LEU A 358 3.55 -23.83 13.57
CA LEU A 358 2.59 -22.82 14.04
C LEU A 358 1.55 -23.43 14.98
N VAL A 359 1.01 -24.60 14.66
CA VAL A 359 0.05 -25.31 15.52
C VAL A 359 0.68 -25.67 16.86
N GLU A 360 1.87 -26.24 16.85
CA GLU A 360 2.65 -26.59 18.05
C GLU A 360 2.91 -25.35 18.93
N ALA A 361 3.32 -24.23 18.34
CA ALA A 361 3.50 -22.97 19.06
C ALA A 361 2.18 -22.47 19.66
N SER A 362 1.07 -22.55 18.92
CA SER A 362 -0.25 -22.09 19.40
C SER A 362 -0.74 -22.91 20.60
N GLN A 363 -0.45 -24.22 20.64
CA GLN A 363 -0.86 -25.12 21.72
C GLN A 363 -0.15 -24.81 23.05
N GLN A 364 0.98 -24.10 23.00
CA GLN A 364 1.71 -23.67 24.20
C GLN A 364 1.14 -22.36 24.80
N LEU A 365 0.22 -21.69 24.09
CA LEU A 365 -0.38 -20.44 24.56
C LEU A 365 -1.39 -20.69 25.67
N PRO A 366 -1.42 -19.83 26.71
CA PRO A 366 -2.40 -19.94 27.80
C PRO A 366 -3.83 -19.63 27.34
N ARG A 367 -4.00 -18.91 26.23
CA ARG A 367 -5.29 -18.57 25.63
C ARG A 367 -5.23 -18.81 24.11
N PRO A 368 -6.34 -19.25 23.49
CA PRO A 368 -6.40 -19.43 22.05
C PRO A 368 -6.19 -18.09 21.32
N VAL A 369 -5.68 -18.16 20.09
CA VAL A 369 -5.74 -17.01 19.17
C VAL A 369 -7.18 -16.82 18.68
N GLU A 370 -7.62 -15.58 18.52
CA GLU A 370 -9.02 -15.23 18.21
C GLU A 370 -9.47 -15.73 16.83
N ALA A 371 -8.54 -15.73 15.86
CA ALA A 371 -8.80 -16.23 14.52
C ALA A 371 -7.54 -16.82 13.91
N TRP A 372 -7.72 -17.92 13.18
CA TRP A 372 -6.70 -18.56 12.35
C TRP A 372 -7.21 -18.70 10.93
N VAL A 373 -6.57 -18.00 9.99
CA VAL A 373 -6.81 -18.15 8.56
C VAL A 373 -5.67 -18.98 7.97
N GLN A 374 -5.96 -20.25 7.70
CA GLN A 374 -5.06 -21.17 7.02
C GLN A 374 -5.19 -21.00 5.51
N SER A 375 -4.12 -20.61 4.82
CA SER A 375 -4.13 -20.63 3.36
C SER A 375 -4.26 -22.06 2.84
N SER A 376 -5.06 -22.19 1.78
CA SER A 376 -5.16 -23.35 0.90
C SER A 376 -5.40 -22.86 -0.53
N THR A 377 -5.78 -23.75 -1.45
CA THR A 377 -5.97 -23.43 -2.86
C THR A 377 -7.14 -24.20 -3.46
N THR A 378 -7.86 -23.58 -4.39
CA THR A 378 -8.87 -24.28 -5.20
C THR A 378 -8.26 -25.33 -6.11
N ALA A 379 -6.93 -25.33 -6.30
CA ALA A 379 -6.22 -26.42 -6.96
C ALA A 379 -6.37 -27.76 -6.23
N ILE A 380 -6.83 -27.79 -4.97
CA ILE A 380 -7.12 -29.06 -4.26
C ILE A 380 -8.07 -29.98 -5.03
N PHE A 381 -8.89 -29.44 -5.94
CA PHE A 381 -9.80 -30.21 -6.79
C PHE A 381 -9.13 -30.81 -8.04
N SER A 382 -7.84 -30.57 -8.27
CA SER A 382 -7.13 -30.96 -9.51
C SER A 382 -7.88 -30.49 -10.76
N ASP A 383 -7.81 -31.23 -11.87
CA ASP A 383 -8.65 -30.97 -13.04
C ASP A 383 -10.06 -31.54 -12.81
N ALA A 384 -11.06 -30.66 -12.84
CA ALA A 384 -12.44 -31.01 -12.49
C ALA A 384 -13.39 -31.00 -13.69
N GLY A 385 -12.89 -30.78 -14.90
CA GLY A 385 -13.72 -30.70 -16.10
C GLY A 385 -14.85 -29.68 -15.92
N ASP A 386 -16.09 -30.09 -16.15
CA ASP A 386 -17.28 -29.24 -16.04
C ASP A 386 -18.01 -29.30 -14.68
N ALA A 387 -17.44 -29.98 -13.69
CA ALA A 387 -18.01 -30.02 -12.35
C ALA A 387 -18.09 -28.60 -11.74
N ARG A 388 -19.24 -28.27 -11.16
CA ARG A 388 -19.46 -27.05 -10.38
C ARG A 388 -19.12 -27.35 -8.94
N LEU A 389 -18.13 -26.64 -8.39
CA LEU A 389 -17.52 -26.95 -7.12
C LEU A 389 -17.77 -25.84 -6.09
N THR A 390 -18.17 -26.26 -4.90
CA THR A 390 -18.45 -25.48 -3.69
C THR A 390 -17.71 -26.11 -2.50
N GLU A 391 -17.79 -25.49 -1.33
CA GLU A 391 -17.05 -25.91 -0.13
C GLU A 391 -17.36 -27.34 0.34
N ASP A 392 -18.55 -27.87 0.02
CA ASP A 392 -19.03 -29.23 0.29
C ASP A 392 -18.74 -30.24 -0.83
N SER A 393 -18.12 -29.80 -1.93
CA SER A 393 -17.77 -30.70 -3.03
C SER A 393 -16.68 -31.69 -2.62
N PRO A 394 -16.77 -32.96 -3.04
CA PRO A 394 -15.79 -33.98 -2.69
C PRO A 394 -14.44 -33.69 -3.37
N LEU A 395 -13.36 -34.07 -2.68
CA LEU A 395 -12.03 -34.07 -3.28
C LEU A 395 -11.88 -35.23 -4.28
N PRO A 396 -11.05 -35.09 -5.33
CA PRO A 396 -10.87 -36.15 -6.32
C PRO A 396 -10.25 -37.39 -5.68
N THR A 397 -10.61 -38.57 -6.19
CA THR A 397 -9.99 -39.84 -5.79
C THR A 397 -8.55 -39.93 -6.30
N THR A 398 -7.74 -40.86 -5.75
CA THR A 398 -6.31 -40.99 -6.05
C THR A 398 -5.96 -41.03 -7.53
N ALA A 399 -6.83 -41.57 -8.40
CA ALA A 399 -6.61 -41.62 -9.85
C ALA A 399 -6.76 -40.26 -10.55
N GLY A 400 -7.58 -39.34 -10.02
CA GLY A 400 -7.79 -37.99 -10.54
C GLY A 400 -7.06 -36.90 -9.74
N ALA A 401 -6.51 -37.25 -8.59
CA ALA A 401 -5.75 -36.34 -7.71
C ALA A 401 -4.33 -36.13 -8.24
N LEU A 402 -4.04 -34.91 -8.71
CA LEU A 402 -2.70 -34.54 -9.14
C LEU A 402 -1.78 -34.35 -7.91
N PRO A 403 -0.59 -34.99 -7.87
CA PRO A 403 0.30 -34.96 -6.71
C PRO A 403 0.69 -33.54 -6.28
N GLN A 404 0.95 -32.65 -7.23
CA GLN A 404 1.36 -31.27 -6.97
C GLN A 404 0.21 -30.32 -6.60
N MET A 405 -1.04 -30.82 -6.68
CA MET A 405 -2.26 -30.07 -6.38
C MET A 405 -2.95 -30.68 -5.15
N THR A 406 -3.86 -31.64 -5.33
CA THR A 406 -4.55 -32.33 -4.22
C THR A 406 -3.56 -32.96 -3.24
N GLY A 407 -2.50 -33.62 -3.74
CA GLY A 407 -1.48 -34.27 -2.91
C GLY A 407 -0.64 -33.32 -2.04
N VAL A 408 -0.66 -32.02 -2.33
CA VAL A 408 -0.03 -30.96 -1.53
C VAL A 408 -1.07 -30.27 -0.63
N ALA A 409 -2.21 -29.89 -1.20
CA ALA A 409 -3.22 -29.07 -0.51
C ALA A 409 -3.97 -29.83 0.58
N GLU A 410 -4.32 -31.11 0.38
CA GLU A 410 -5.06 -31.87 1.39
C GLU A 410 -4.23 -32.12 2.67
N PRO A 411 -2.94 -32.56 2.60
CA PRO A 411 -2.10 -32.61 3.79
C PRO A 411 -1.86 -31.25 4.43
N TRP A 412 -1.84 -30.17 3.64
CA TRP A 412 -1.69 -28.81 4.13
C TRP A 412 -2.89 -28.35 4.97
N GLU A 413 -4.11 -28.59 4.50
CA GLU A 413 -5.33 -28.31 5.26
C GLU A 413 -5.38 -29.14 6.55
N ARG A 414 -5.05 -30.44 6.47
CA ARG A 414 -5.00 -31.33 7.65
C ARG A 414 -3.96 -30.89 8.68
N ALA A 415 -2.87 -30.26 8.27
CA ALA A 415 -1.81 -29.83 9.18
C ALA A 415 -2.25 -28.71 10.15
N ALA A 416 -3.30 -27.96 9.82
CA ALA A 416 -3.86 -26.93 10.71
C ALA A 416 -4.84 -27.49 11.76
N ALA A 417 -5.17 -28.79 11.68
CA ALA A 417 -6.02 -29.43 12.67
C ALA A 417 -5.37 -29.38 14.07
N GLY A 418 -6.15 -29.02 15.08
CA GLY A 418 -5.66 -28.91 16.46
C GLY A 418 -4.94 -27.59 16.77
N ALA A 419 -4.99 -26.58 15.87
CA ALA A 419 -4.60 -25.22 16.21
C ALA A 419 -5.38 -24.72 17.44
N ASN A 420 -4.70 -24.10 18.40
CA ASN A 420 -5.33 -23.50 19.56
C ASN A 420 -5.93 -22.13 19.18
N THR A 421 -7.14 -22.15 18.64
CA THR A 421 -7.86 -20.95 18.15
C THR A 421 -9.35 -21.03 18.42
N GLU A 422 -9.99 -19.87 18.59
CA GLU A 422 -11.45 -19.75 18.71
C GLU A 422 -12.15 -19.98 17.36
N ARG A 423 -11.53 -19.54 16.26
CA ARG A 423 -12.09 -19.61 14.91
C ARG A 423 -11.03 -20.07 13.91
N LEU A 424 -11.22 -21.27 13.36
CA LEU A 424 -10.36 -21.80 12.30
C LEU A 424 -11.04 -21.67 10.94
N HIS A 425 -10.41 -20.93 10.03
CA HIS A 425 -10.79 -20.81 8.63
C HIS A 425 -9.75 -21.46 7.73
N VAL A 426 -10.20 -22.23 6.74
CA VAL A 426 -9.36 -22.75 5.66
C VAL A 426 -9.75 -22.05 4.37
N LEU A 427 -8.89 -21.16 3.89
CA LEU A 427 -9.16 -20.29 2.75
C LEU A 427 -8.59 -20.89 1.46
N ARG A 428 -9.42 -21.58 0.69
CA ARG A 428 -9.07 -22.10 -0.65
C ARG A 428 -9.09 -20.97 -1.65
N THR A 429 -7.92 -20.38 -1.89
CA THR A 429 -7.78 -19.22 -2.78
C THR A 429 -7.71 -19.66 -4.24
N SER A 430 -8.53 -19.04 -5.08
CA SER A 430 -8.47 -19.15 -6.55
C SER A 430 -7.36 -18.26 -7.12
N ILE A 431 -7.30 -18.06 -8.44
CA ILE A 431 -6.21 -17.27 -9.04
C ILE A 431 -6.45 -15.79 -8.75
N VAL A 432 -5.57 -15.20 -7.93
CA VAL A 432 -5.65 -13.78 -7.58
C VAL A 432 -5.20 -12.91 -8.76
N LEU A 433 -6.01 -11.93 -9.12
CA LEU A 433 -5.72 -10.96 -10.17
C LEU A 433 -5.47 -9.59 -9.55
N GLU A 434 -4.27 -9.04 -9.80
CA GLU A 434 -3.82 -7.69 -9.42
C GLU A 434 -2.44 -7.44 -10.06
N GLN A 435 -2.07 -6.17 -10.27
CA GLN A 435 -0.72 -5.78 -10.69
C GLN A 435 0.35 -6.32 -9.73
N GLU A 436 1.53 -6.67 -10.25
CA GLU A 436 2.63 -7.28 -9.49
C GLU A 436 2.34 -8.68 -8.94
N CYS A 437 1.12 -9.22 -9.14
CA CYS A 437 0.84 -10.61 -8.85
C CYS A 437 1.52 -11.48 -9.92
N PRO A 438 2.37 -12.46 -9.56
CA PRO A 438 3.12 -13.24 -10.55
C PRO A 438 2.25 -13.93 -11.60
N ALA A 439 1.03 -14.37 -11.22
CA ALA A 439 0.08 -14.98 -12.13
C ALA A 439 -0.47 -13.97 -13.14
N TYR A 440 -0.91 -12.80 -12.67
CA TYR A 440 -1.40 -11.73 -13.53
C TYR A 440 -0.31 -11.19 -14.46
N ASP A 441 0.89 -10.87 -13.94
CA ASP A 441 1.97 -10.30 -14.73
C ASP A 441 2.42 -11.23 -15.87
N ARG A 442 2.39 -12.54 -15.65
CA ARG A 442 2.64 -13.53 -16.70
C ARG A 442 1.57 -13.46 -17.78
N LEU A 443 0.29 -13.52 -17.41
CA LEU A 443 -0.82 -13.47 -18.35
C LEU A 443 -0.82 -12.14 -19.12
N ALA A 444 -0.65 -11.01 -18.42
CA ALA A 444 -0.56 -9.68 -18.98
C ALA A 444 0.63 -9.54 -19.95
N GLY A 445 1.79 -10.07 -19.57
CA GLY A 445 2.98 -10.09 -20.40
C GLY A 445 2.82 -10.90 -21.69
N LEU A 446 2.06 -12.00 -21.67
CA LEU A 446 1.70 -12.78 -22.86
C LEU A 446 0.69 -12.01 -23.73
N ALA A 447 -0.35 -11.45 -23.13
CA ALA A 447 -1.37 -10.67 -23.82
C ALA A 447 -0.78 -9.46 -24.56
N ARG A 448 0.07 -8.65 -23.88
CA ARG A 448 0.73 -7.47 -24.48
C ARG A 448 1.60 -7.82 -25.69
N ARG A 449 2.21 -9.03 -25.69
CA ARG A 449 3.05 -9.54 -26.78
C ARG A 449 2.27 -10.21 -27.91
N GLY A 450 0.93 -10.30 -27.83
CA GLY A 450 0.11 -11.00 -28.83
C GLY A 450 0.15 -12.53 -28.72
N LEU A 451 0.78 -13.07 -27.67
CA LEU A 451 0.84 -14.49 -27.35
C LEU A 451 -0.28 -14.92 -26.39
N GLY A 452 -1.21 -14.02 -26.11
CA GLY A 452 -2.34 -14.27 -25.23
C GLY A 452 -3.53 -14.90 -25.93
N GLY A 453 -3.35 -15.89 -26.81
CA GLY A 453 -4.46 -16.64 -27.43
C GLY A 453 -4.99 -17.75 -26.53
N ARG A 454 -5.83 -18.66 -27.06
CA ARG A 454 -6.34 -19.82 -26.31
C ARG A 454 -5.18 -20.72 -25.91
N VAL A 455 -5.19 -21.22 -24.67
CA VAL A 455 -4.20 -22.20 -24.20
C VAL A 455 -4.82 -23.60 -24.26
N GLY A 456 -4.19 -24.53 -24.99
CA GLY A 456 -4.73 -25.87 -25.19
C GLY A 456 -6.07 -25.82 -25.93
N SER A 457 -7.12 -26.43 -25.35
CA SER A 457 -8.49 -26.35 -25.88
C SER A 457 -9.14 -24.98 -25.66
N GLY A 458 -8.65 -24.22 -24.67
CA GLY A 458 -9.27 -22.98 -24.20
C GLY A 458 -10.55 -23.20 -23.36
N GLN A 459 -10.97 -24.46 -23.15
CA GLN A 459 -12.18 -24.83 -22.42
C GLN A 459 -11.94 -25.05 -20.93
N GLN A 460 -10.70 -25.04 -20.46
CA GLN A 460 -10.43 -25.15 -19.03
C GLN A 460 -11.04 -23.95 -18.28
N TRP A 461 -11.74 -24.24 -17.18
CA TRP A 461 -12.29 -23.22 -16.30
C TRP A 461 -11.19 -22.49 -15.52
N PHE A 462 -11.33 -21.16 -15.46
CA PHE A 462 -10.48 -20.25 -14.74
C PHE A 462 -11.30 -19.56 -13.65
N SER A 463 -11.21 -20.11 -12.44
CA SER A 463 -11.72 -19.45 -11.24
C SER A 463 -10.70 -18.45 -10.72
N TRP A 464 -11.15 -17.24 -10.46
CA TRP A 464 -10.30 -16.10 -10.15
C TRP A 464 -10.88 -15.27 -9.01
N ILE A 465 -10.08 -14.39 -8.41
CA ILE A 465 -10.56 -13.40 -7.45
C ILE A 465 -9.73 -12.12 -7.55
N HIS A 466 -10.37 -10.96 -7.41
CA HIS A 466 -9.65 -9.69 -7.33
C HIS A 466 -8.97 -9.55 -5.96
N LEU A 467 -7.79 -8.91 -5.89
CA LEU A 467 -7.08 -8.74 -4.61
C LEU A 467 -7.95 -8.01 -3.57
N ALA A 468 -8.70 -6.99 -3.97
CA ALA A 468 -9.57 -6.24 -3.05
C ALA A 468 -10.61 -7.12 -2.36
N ASP A 469 -11.27 -8.01 -3.11
CA ASP A 469 -12.23 -8.98 -2.58
C ASP A 469 -11.55 -10.03 -1.70
N TRP A 470 -10.37 -10.51 -2.09
CA TRP A 470 -9.58 -11.43 -1.27
C TRP A 470 -9.23 -10.81 0.10
N LEU A 471 -8.81 -9.55 0.12
CA LEU A 471 -8.51 -8.82 1.36
C LEU A 471 -9.77 -8.66 2.23
N ALA A 472 -10.91 -8.32 1.62
CA ALA A 472 -12.18 -8.19 2.33
C ALA A 472 -12.64 -9.52 2.95
N ILE A 473 -12.49 -10.64 2.25
CA ILE A 473 -12.78 -11.97 2.79
C ILE A 473 -11.90 -12.26 4.01
N VAL A 474 -10.58 -12.01 3.92
CA VAL A 474 -9.67 -12.23 5.04
C VAL A 474 -10.03 -11.34 6.23
N ARG A 475 -10.39 -10.06 6.01
CA ARG A 475 -10.87 -9.18 7.09
C ARG A 475 -12.16 -9.69 7.73
N GLY A 476 -13.11 -10.21 6.95
CA GLY A 476 -14.32 -10.85 7.46
C GLY A 476 -14.01 -12.08 8.34
N MET A 477 -13.07 -12.93 7.93
CA MET A 477 -12.58 -14.06 8.74
C MET A 477 -11.89 -13.62 10.03
N LEU A 478 -11.24 -12.45 10.02
CA LEU A 478 -10.63 -11.85 11.21
C LEU A 478 -11.68 -11.15 12.11
N GLY A 479 -12.96 -11.09 11.72
CA GLY A 479 -14.01 -10.37 12.44
C GLY A 479 -13.86 -8.85 12.39
N LEU A 480 -13.26 -8.33 11.31
CA LEU A 480 -13.02 -6.90 11.09
C LEU A 480 -14.03 -6.26 10.13
N GLU A 481 -14.98 -7.04 9.61
CA GLU A 481 -16.05 -6.59 8.73
C GLU A 481 -17.40 -6.88 9.39
N GLU A 482 -18.45 -6.17 8.96
CA GLU A 482 -19.83 -6.43 9.41
C GLU A 482 -20.32 -7.81 8.95
N THR A 483 -19.89 -8.25 7.77
CA THR A 483 -20.17 -9.58 7.24
C THR A 483 -19.41 -10.64 8.04
N VAL A 484 -20.17 -11.48 8.74
CA VAL A 484 -19.62 -12.58 9.53
C VAL A 484 -19.40 -13.80 8.62
N VAL A 485 -18.14 -14.13 8.36
CA VAL A 485 -17.77 -15.37 7.65
C VAL A 485 -17.70 -16.51 8.66
N PRO A 486 -18.42 -17.63 8.45
CA PRO A 486 -18.37 -18.76 9.38
C PRO A 486 -17.02 -19.48 9.35
N SER A 487 -16.63 -20.08 10.48
CA SER A 487 -15.44 -20.94 10.57
C SER A 487 -15.61 -22.20 9.74
N GLY A 488 -14.49 -22.74 9.24
CA GLY A 488 -14.46 -23.87 8.32
C GLY A 488 -13.83 -23.52 6.97
N ILE A 489 -14.14 -24.32 5.96
CA ILE A 489 -13.63 -24.14 4.60
C ILE A 489 -14.38 -22.99 3.93
N VAL A 490 -13.65 -22.11 3.24
CA VAL A 490 -14.21 -21.02 2.44
C VAL A 490 -13.44 -20.91 1.13
N HIS A 491 -14.15 -20.75 0.03
CA HIS A 491 -13.55 -20.48 -1.27
C HIS A 491 -13.37 -18.97 -1.48
N ALA A 492 -12.13 -18.53 -1.74
CA ALA A 492 -11.88 -17.18 -2.26
C ALA A 492 -11.91 -17.23 -3.80
N ALA A 493 -13.12 -17.19 -4.35
CA ALA A 493 -13.38 -17.17 -5.78
C ALA A 493 -14.51 -16.18 -6.10
N ALA A 494 -14.35 -15.42 -7.16
CA ALA A 494 -15.39 -14.56 -7.73
C ALA A 494 -16.59 -15.42 -8.17
N PRO A 495 -17.82 -14.86 -8.14
CA PRO A 495 -19.04 -15.62 -8.43
C PRO A 495 -19.15 -16.06 -9.90
N GLU A 496 -18.38 -15.45 -10.81
CA GLU A 496 -18.42 -15.73 -12.25
C GLU A 496 -17.05 -16.23 -12.76
N PRO A 497 -16.72 -17.52 -12.57
CA PRO A 497 -15.58 -18.14 -13.24
C PRO A 497 -15.76 -18.12 -14.76
N VAL A 498 -14.67 -17.95 -15.49
CA VAL A 498 -14.69 -17.86 -16.96
C VAL A 498 -13.94 -19.02 -17.59
N ARG A 499 -14.12 -19.25 -18.89
CA ARG A 499 -13.25 -20.16 -19.66
C ARG A 499 -11.92 -19.47 -19.99
N ASN A 500 -10.87 -20.25 -20.22
CA ASN A 500 -9.57 -19.70 -20.63
C ASN A 500 -9.68 -18.85 -21.90
N ASP A 501 -10.49 -19.25 -22.88
CA ASP A 501 -10.64 -18.47 -24.09
C ASP A 501 -11.26 -17.08 -23.85
N GLU A 502 -12.21 -16.99 -22.91
CA GLU A 502 -12.80 -15.76 -22.43
C GLU A 502 -11.82 -14.92 -21.62
N LEU A 503 -11.14 -15.51 -20.65
CA LEU A 503 -10.07 -14.85 -19.88
C LEU A 503 -9.10 -14.15 -20.83
N MET A 504 -8.56 -14.88 -21.79
CA MET A 504 -7.54 -14.37 -22.69
C MET A 504 -8.09 -13.29 -23.62
N ARG A 505 -9.35 -13.40 -24.06
CA ARG A 505 -10.02 -12.36 -24.87
C ARG A 505 -10.22 -11.07 -24.08
N THR A 506 -10.75 -11.18 -22.86
CA THR A 506 -11.02 -10.03 -21.99
C THR A 506 -9.72 -9.34 -21.55
N LEU A 507 -8.68 -10.12 -21.25
CA LEU A 507 -7.36 -9.60 -20.90
C LEU A 507 -6.72 -8.82 -22.06
N ARG A 508 -6.85 -9.30 -23.31
CA ARG A 508 -6.37 -8.55 -24.48
C ARG A 508 -7.15 -7.26 -24.71
N ALA A 509 -8.47 -7.30 -24.55
CA ALA A 509 -9.30 -6.11 -24.67
C ALA A 509 -8.88 -5.03 -23.66
N ALA A 510 -8.51 -5.42 -22.44
CA ALA A 510 -8.04 -4.49 -21.41
C ALA A 510 -6.61 -3.97 -21.65
N LEU A 511 -5.68 -4.81 -22.10
CA LEU A 511 -4.24 -4.48 -22.13
C LEU A 511 -3.65 -4.14 -23.50
N ALA A 512 -4.30 -4.57 -24.58
CA ALA A 512 -3.81 -4.42 -25.94
C ALA A 512 -4.98 -4.31 -26.93
N PRO A 513 -5.83 -3.27 -26.82
CA PRO A 513 -7.06 -3.14 -27.61
C PRO A 513 -6.82 -3.14 -29.13
N VAL A 514 -5.62 -2.75 -29.57
CA VAL A 514 -5.21 -2.75 -30.99
C VAL A 514 -4.81 -4.15 -31.51
N LYS A 515 -4.57 -5.14 -30.62
CA LYS A 515 -4.16 -6.51 -30.96
C LYS A 515 -5.31 -7.50 -30.73
N SER A 516 -6.32 -7.45 -31.60
CA SER A 516 -7.52 -8.30 -31.48
C SER A 516 -7.23 -9.80 -31.75
N VAL A 517 -6.29 -10.10 -32.64
CA VAL A 517 -5.86 -11.46 -33.00
C VAL A 517 -4.62 -11.84 -32.18
N ALA A 518 -4.68 -12.98 -31.51
CA ALA A 518 -3.56 -13.51 -30.75
C ALA A 518 -3.29 -14.97 -31.10
N VAL A 519 -2.03 -15.36 -30.97
CA VAL A 519 -1.57 -16.72 -31.27
C VAL A 519 -2.03 -17.65 -30.15
N SER A 520 -2.89 -18.62 -30.49
CA SER A 520 -3.22 -19.72 -29.57
C SER A 520 -1.99 -20.57 -29.30
N THR A 521 -1.86 -21.06 -28.08
CA THR A 521 -0.75 -21.93 -27.66
C THR A 521 -1.26 -23.37 -27.53
N PRO A 522 -0.98 -24.26 -28.49
CA PRO A 522 -1.36 -25.67 -28.41
C PRO A 522 -0.73 -26.34 -27.18
N ALA A 523 -1.43 -27.32 -26.59
CA ALA A 523 -0.95 -28.02 -25.40
C ALA A 523 0.45 -28.66 -25.55
N PRO A 524 0.82 -29.27 -26.70
CA PRO A 524 2.18 -29.80 -26.89
C PRO A 524 3.26 -28.70 -26.84
N LEU A 525 2.98 -27.53 -27.42
CA LEU A 525 3.90 -26.39 -27.41
C LEU A 525 4.05 -25.81 -26.01
N LEU A 526 2.97 -25.74 -25.25
CA LEU A 526 3.01 -25.31 -23.85
C LEU A 526 3.84 -26.28 -23.00
N ARG A 527 3.62 -27.60 -23.14
CA ARG A 527 4.40 -28.62 -22.42
C ARG A 527 5.89 -28.52 -22.74
N LEU A 528 6.24 -28.28 -24.00
CA LEU A 528 7.63 -28.04 -24.41
C LEU A 528 8.19 -26.75 -23.80
N GLY A 529 7.42 -25.65 -23.86
CA GLY A 529 7.79 -24.36 -23.26
C GLY A 529 7.95 -24.44 -21.74
N ALA A 530 7.10 -25.21 -21.04
CA ALA A 530 7.18 -25.42 -19.60
C ALA A 530 8.44 -26.20 -19.19
N VAL A 531 8.93 -27.11 -20.05
CA VAL A 531 10.24 -27.77 -19.83
C VAL A 531 11.37 -26.74 -19.92
N VAL A 532 11.32 -25.83 -20.89
CA VAL A 532 12.32 -24.77 -21.06
C VAL A 532 12.27 -23.75 -19.91
N LEU A 533 11.07 -23.33 -19.53
CA LEU A 533 10.82 -22.34 -18.47
C LEU A 533 10.86 -22.94 -17.06
N ARG A 534 10.98 -24.27 -16.94
CA ARG A 534 10.98 -25.04 -15.68
C ARG A 534 9.72 -24.84 -14.83
N THR A 535 8.58 -24.63 -15.46
CA THR A 535 7.27 -24.38 -14.84
C THR A 535 6.37 -25.62 -14.91
N ASP A 536 5.23 -25.60 -14.23
CA ASP A 536 4.20 -26.65 -14.35
C ASP A 536 3.20 -26.30 -15.47
N PRO A 537 3.14 -27.06 -16.58
CA PRO A 537 2.17 -26.82 -17.63
C PRO A 537 0.72 -27.09 -17.18
N GLU A 538 0.51 -27.94 -16.17
CA GLU A 538 -0.83 -28.29 -15.69
C GLU A 538 -1.52 -27.12 -15.00
N LEU A 539 -0.77 -26.12 -14.50
CA LEU A 539 -1.32 -24.85 -14.00
C LEU A 539 -2.14 -24.09 -15.06
N ALA A 540 -1.84 -24.30 -16.34
CA ALA A 540 -2.53 -23.64 -17.44
C ALA A 540 -3.41 -24.58 -18.28
N LEU A 541 -3.21 -25.90 -18.21
CA LEU A 541 -3.98 -26.89 -18.97
C LEU A 541 -5.18 -27.44 -18.22
N THR A 542 -5.16 -27.41 -16.89
CA THR A 542 -6.24 -27.93 -16.06
C THR A 542 -7.18 -26.82 -15.60
N GLY A 543 -8.46 -27.13 -15.41
CA GLY A 543 -9.47 -26.15 -14.99
C GLY A 543 -10.36 -26.64 -13.86
N ARG A 544 -10.98 -25.68 -13.16
CA ARG A 544 -12.04 -25.97 -12.20
C ARG A 544 -13.00 -24.80 -12.10
N HIS A 545 -14.30 -25.09 -12.09
CA HIS A 545 -15.35 -24.11 -11.87
C HIS A 545 -15.68 -24.06 -10.38
N VAL A 546 -15.07 -23.13 -9.66
CA VAL A 546 -15.20 -23.01 -8.21
C VAL A 546 -15.88 -21.68 -7.89
N THR A 547 -16.94 -21.77 -7.10
CA THR A 547 -17.64 -20.62 -6.51
C THR A 547 -17.70 -20.81 -4.99
N SER A 548 -18.07 -19.76 -4.25
CA SER A 548 -18.26 -19.85 -2.81
C SER A 548 -19.73 -19.80 -2.45
N ARG A 549 -20.24 -20.91 -1.91
CA ARG A 549 -21.58 -20.93 -1.30
C ARG A 549 -21.54 -20.24 0.06
N VAL A 550 -20.45 -20.42 0.80
CA VAL A 550 -20.29 -19.83 2.14
C VAL A 550 -20.32 -18.30 2.12
N LEU A 551 -19.66 -17.66 1.16
CA LEU A 551 -19.68 -16.20 1.03
C LEU A 551 -21.04 -15.67 0.59
N ASP A 552 -21.73 -16.40 -0.31
CA ASP A 552 -23.09 -16.05 -0.75
C ASP A 552 -24.09 -16.15 0.41
N ASP A 553 -24.07 -17.27 1.15
CA ASP A 553 -24.91 -17.50 2.34
C ASP A 553 -24.64 -16.46 3.45
N ALA A 554 -23.40 -15.96 3.54
CA ALA A 554 -23.02 -14.89 4.47
C ALA A 554 -23.42 -13.48 4.00
N GLY A 555 -23.92 -13.33 2.77
CA GLY A 555 -24.28 -12.04 2.18
C GLY A 555 -23.07 -11.18 1.81
N PHE A 556 -21.91 -11.79 1.52
CA PHE A 556 -20.70 -11.06 1.13
C PHE A 556 -20.89 -10.33 -0.20
N ALA A 557 -20.70 -9.01 -0.18
CA ALA A 557 -20.81 -8.17 -1.37
C ALA A 557 -19.45 -8.05 -2.09
N PHE A 558 -19.28 -8.78 -3.19
CA PHE A 558 -18.11 -8.66 -4.05
C PHE A 558 -18.06 -7.29 -4.73
N GLN A 559 -16.92 -6.60 -4.61
CA GLN A 559 -16.63 -5.37 -5.33
C GLN A 559 -16.38 -5.66 -6.83
N HIS A 560 -15.73 -6.77 -7.16
CA HIS A 560 -15.45 -7.16 -8.54
C HIS A 560 -16.05 -8.54 -8.85
N ARG A 561 -17.30 -8.53 -9.35
CA ARG A 561 -18.01 -9.74 -9.74
C ARG A 561 -17.62 -10.23 -11.14
N ASP A 562 -17.49 -9.31 -12.09
CA ASP A 562 -17.19 -9.61 -13.48
C ASP A 562 -15.71 -9.38 -13.81
N LEU A 563 -15.16 -10.27 -14.64
CA LEU A 563 -13.73 -10.24 -14.99
C LEU A 563 -13.36 -8.96 -15.74
N ALA A 564 -14.24 -8.42 -16.56
CA ALA A 564 -13.96 -7.22 -17.34
C ALA A 564 -13.78 -5.98 -16.45
N SER A 565 -14.63 -5.82 -15.44
CA SER A 565 -14.53 -4.76 -14.43
C SER A 565 -13.29 -4.92 -13.57
N ALA A 566 -13.00 -6.15 -13.10
CA ALA A 566 -11.78 -6.45 -12.37
C ALA A 566 -10.53 -6.03 -13.16
N LEU A 567 -10.43 -6.45 -14.43
CA LEU A 567 -9.29 -6.11 -15.27
C LEU A 567 -9.21 -4.62 -15.59
N ARG A 568 -10.33 -3.91 -15.76
CA ARG A 568 -10.31 -2.45 -15.92
C ARG A 568 -9.73 -1.76 -14.68
N ALA A 569 -10.13 -2.18 -13.49
CA ALA A 569 -9.63 -1.63 -12.24
C ALA A 569 -8.13 -1.91 -12.01
N ILE A 570 -7.64 -3.06 -12.49
CA ILE A 570 -6.22 -3.40 -12.41
C ILE A 570 -5.38 -2.60 -13.43
N VAL A 571 -5.95 -2.18 -14.56
CA VAL A 571 -5.21 -1.50 -15.64
C VAL A 571 -5.24 0.03 -15.54
N SER A 572 -6.29 0.59 -14.91
CA SER A 572 -6.40 2.01 -14.58
C SER A 572 -5.36 2.44 -13.55
#